data_AF-A0A5J4PGP2-F1
#
_entry.id   AF-A0A5J4PGP2-F1
#
_cell.length_a   1.000
_cell.length_b   1.000
_cell.length_c   1.000
_cell.angle_alpha   90.00
_cell.angle_beta   90.00
_cell.angle_gamma   90.00
#
_symmetry.space_group_name_H-M   'P 1'
#
loop_
_entity.id
_entity.type
_entity.pdbx_description
1 polymer ?
#
loop_
_entity_poly.entity_id
_entity_poly.type
_entity_poly.pdbx_seq_one_letter_code
_entity_poly.pdbx_strand_id
1 'polypeptide(L)'
;MAKAIETGIPKMRIEEAAARTQARIDSGSQTIVGVNKYRLEKEAPIDILEIDNTAVRNEQIQRLKELKENRDEAKVKAALEAITKCVETKEGNLLELAVEAAHVRATLGEISYACEQIVGRYKAMIRTISGVYSAESKNDSNFKRACELAAKFAEK
;
A
#
# COMPACT_ATOMS: atom_id res chain seq x y z
N MET A 1 8.02 -17.82 9.00
CA MET A 1 7.14 -16.67 8.69
C MET A 1 6.95 -16.45 7.19
N ALA A 2 8.00 -16.37 6.36
CA ALA A 2 7.90 -16.13 4.91
C ALA A 2 6.88 -17.04 4.18
N LYS A 3 6.96 -18.37 4.35
CA LYS A 3 5.99 -19.32 3.79
C LYS A 3 4.53 -19.05 4.22
N ALA A 4 4.31 -18.53 5.42
CA ALA A 4 2.97 -18.20 5.89
C ALA A 4 2.43 -16.92 5.23
N ILE A 5 3.30 -15.96 4.93
CA ILE A 5 2.94 -14.76 4.16
C ILE A 5 2.53 -15.16 2.75
N GLU A 6 3.28 -16.07 2.11
CA GLU A 6 2.96 -16.60 0.78
C GLU A 6 1.60 -17.31 0.73
N THR A 7 1.22 -18.03 1.79
CA THR A 7 -0.11 -18.65 1.88
C THR A 7 -1.23 -17.68 2.24
N GLY A 8 -0.92 -16.43 2.59
CA GLY A 8 -1.87 -15.37 2.92
C GLY A 8 -2.54 -15.49 4.29
N ILE A 9 -2.21 -16.51 5.09
CA ILE A 9 -2.83 -16.75 6.40
C ILE A 9 -2.73 -15.54 7.36
N PRO A 10 -1.54 -14.90 7.52
CA PRO A 10 -1.41 -13.75 8.42
C PRO A 10 -2.29 -12.58 8.01
N LYS A 11 -2.36 -12.29 6.70
CA LYS A 11 -3.21 -11.22 6.15
C LYS A 11 -4.68 -11.50 6.45
N MET A 12 -5.15 -12.73 6.20
CA MET A 12 -6.53 -13.11 6.50
C MET A 12 -6.87 -12.98 7.98
N ARG A 13 -5.97 -13.38 8.89
CA ARG A 13 -6.21 -13.23 10.34
C ARG A 13 -6.28 -11.77 10.80
N ILE A 14 -5.44 -10.90 10.21
CA ILE A 14 -5.52 -9.45 10.45
C ILE A 14 -6.85 -8.90 9.95
N GLU A 15 -7.29 -9.29 8.76
CA GLU A 15 -8.58 -8.89 8.18
C GLU A 15 -9.76 -9.38 9.02
N GLU A 16 -9.70 -10.62 9.53
CA GLU A 16 -10.74 -11.17 10.42
C GLU A 16 -10.85 -10.36 11.70
N ALA A 17 -9.70 -10.05 12.34
CA ALA A 17 -9.68 -9.25 13.55
C ALA A 17 -10.17 -7.81 13.30
N ALA A 18 -9.80 -7.22 12.16
CA ALA A 18 -10.27 -5.91 11.75
C ALA A 18 -11.78 -5.91 11.50
N ALA A 19 -12.31 -6.89 10.77
CA ALA A 19 -13.75 -7.00 10.48
C ALA A 19 -14.59 -7.19 11.75
N ARG A 20 -14.13 -8.01 12.71
CA ARG A 20 -14.78 -8.15 14.03
C ARG A 20 -14.75 -6.84 14.80
N THR A 21 -13.60 -6.18 14.82
CA THR A 21 -13.45 -4.89 15.53
C THR A 21 -14.38 -3.85 14.94
N GLN A 22 -14.46 -3.75 13.62
CA GLN A 22 -15.37 -2.85 12.93
C GLN A 22 -16.84 -3.15 13.27
N ALA A 23 -17.26 -4.41 13.21
CA ALA A 23 -18.62 -4.81 13.60
C ALA A 23 -18.96 -4.48 15.06
N ARG A 24 -18.00 -4.62 15.99
CA ARG A 24 -18.20 -4.22 17.40
C ARG A 24 -18.32 -2.71 17.57
N ILE A 25 -17.57 -1.92 16.82
CA ILE A 25 -17.65 -0.46 16.83
C ILE A 25 -19.01 -0.01 16.27
N ASP A 26 -19.40 -0.56 15.13
CA ASP A 26 -20.61 -0.16 14.42
C ASP A 26 -21.89 -0.57 15.16
N SER A 27 -21.89 -1.75 15.79
CA SER A 27 -22.98 -2.20 16.66
C SER A 27 -23.04 -1.47 18.02
N GLY A 28 -22.05 -0.63 18.33
CA GLY A 28 -21.93 0.06 19.62
C GLY A 28 -21.44 -0.82 20.78
N SER A 29 -21.17 -2.11 20.53
CA SER A 29 -20.61 -3.05 21.52
C SER A 29 -19.23 -2.60 22.03
N GLN A 30 -18.44 -1.97 21.15
CA GLN A 30 -17.18 -1.33 21.49
C GLN A 30 -17.34 0.19 21.38
N THR A 31 -17.20 0.90 22.50
CA THR A 31 -17.36 2.35 22.55
C THR A 31 -16.09 3.08 22.12
N ILE A 32 -16.24 4.07 21.24
CA ILE A 32 -15.24 5.07 20.89
C ILE A 32 -15.84 6.46 21.18
N VAL A 33 -15.29 7.11 22.22
CA VAL A 33 -15.73 8.44 22.67
C VAL A 33 -15.51 9.46 21.55
N GLY A 34 -16.52 10.28 21.27
CA GLY A 34 -16.50 11.27 20.18
C GLY A 34 -16.87 10.69 18.80
N VAL A 35 -16.89 9.36 18.64
CA VAL A 35 -17.18 8.71 17.34
C VAL A 35 -18.52 8.00 17.33
N ASN A 36 -18.74 6.97 18.16
CA ASN A 36 -20.04 6.28 18.19
C ASN A 36 -20.84 6.57 19.47
N LYS A 37 -20.20 7.16 20.48
CA LYS A 37 -20.84 7.57 21.74
C LYS A 37 -20.24 8.88 22.25
N TYR A 38 -21.04 9.69 22.93
CA TYR A 38 -20.63 10.98 23.50
C TYR A 38 -20.05 11.92 22.43
N ARG A 39 -20.74 12.03 21.28
CA ARG A 39 -20.34 12.92 20.18
C ARG A 39 -20.71 14.36 20.51
N LEU A 40 -19.87 15.30 20.08
CA LEU A 40 -20.17 16.73 20.15
C LEU A 40 -21.18 17.09 19.05
N GLU A 41 -22.05 18.07 19.32
CA GLU A 41 -22.96 18.60 18.29
C GLU A 41 -22.23 19.38 17.20
N LYS A 42 -21.08 19.97 17.55
CA LYS A 42 -20.21 20.72 16.66
C LYS A 42 -18.75 20.38 16.97
N GLU A 43 -18.05 19.94 15.94
CA GLU A 43 -16.60 19.75 15.99
C GLU A 43 -15.90 21.05 15.62
N ALA A 44 -14.76 21.34 16.25
CA ALA A 44 -13.93 22.47 15.88
C ALA A 44 -13.29 22.24 14.49
N PRO A 45 -13.15 23.27 13.65
CA PRO A 45 -12.41 23.13 12.41
C PRO A 45 -10.95 22.77 12.71
N ILE A 46 -10.39 21.85 11.93
CA ILE A 46 -8.99 21.46 11.99
C ILE A 46 -8.34 21.95 10.69
N ASP A 47 -7.26 22.70 10.83
CA ASP A 47 -6.44 23.08 9.68
C ASP A 47 -5.64 21.85 9.22
N ILE A 48 -6.01 21.34 8.05
CA ILE A 48 -5.34 20.19 7.43
C ILE A 48 -4.26 20.72 6.48
N LEU A 49 -3.05 20.20 6.62
CA LEU A 49 -1.98 20.50 5.67
C LEU A 49 -2.32 19.89 4.31
N GLU A 50 -2.62 20.75 3.34
CA GLU A 50 -2.78 20.35 1.94
C GLU A 50 -1.44 20.46 1.21
N ILE A 51 -1.05 19.38 0.53
CA ILE A 51 0.19 19.32 -0.25
C ILE A 51 -0.13 19.59 -1.71
N ASP A 52 0.49 20.64 -2.28
CA ASP A 52 0.41 20.90 -3.72
C ASP A 52 1.26 19.89 -4.50
N ASN A 53 0.62 18.79 -4.88
CA ASN A 53 1.24 17.74 -5.68
C ASN A 53 1.63 18.20 -7.09
N THR A 54 1.01 19.26 -7.62
CA THR A 54 1.36 19.79 -8.95
C THR A 54 2.71 20.48 -8.91
N ALA A 55 2.90 21.36 -7.93
CA ALA A 55 4.15 22.05 -7.70
C ALA A 55 5.31 21.07 -7.44
N VAL A 56 5.11 20.12 -6.51
CA VAL A 56 6.12 19.10 -6.17
C VAL A 56 6.48 18.25 -7.38
N ARG A 57 5.49 17.81 -8.17
CA ARG A 57 5.76 17.01 -9.39
C ARG A 57 6.59 17.78 -10.39
N ASN A 58 6.26 19.06 -10.63
CA ASN A 58 6.97 19.88 -11.60
C ASN A 58 8.43 20.11 -11.17
N GLU A 59 8.68 20.36 -9.88
CA GLU A 59 10.03 20.48 -9.32
C GLU A 59 10.84 19.18 -9.53
N GLN A 60 10.25 18.03 -9.21
CA GLN A 60 10.93 16.74 -9.35
C GLN A 60 11.24 16.39 -10.81
N ILE A 61 10.35 16.72 -11.75
CA ILE A 61 10.59 16.55 -13.19
C ILE A 61 11.77 17.42 -13.63
N GLN A 62 11.82 18.67 -13.19
CA GLN A 62 12.91 19.58 -13.55
C GLN A 62 14.26 19.08 -13.02
N ARG A 63 14.32 18.68 -11.75
CA ARG A 63 15.53 18.10 -11.16
C ARG A 63 15.98 16.82 -11.86
N LEU A 64 15.04 15.98 -12.31
CA LEU A 64 15.37 14.77 -13.07
C LEU A 64 15.93 15.08 -14.46
N LYS A 65 15.44 16.12 -15.13
CA LYS A 65 16.00 16.57 -16.42
C LYS A 65 17.44 17.04 -16.24
N GLU A 66 17.67 17.94 -15.29
CA GLU A 66 19.00 18.45 -14.98
C GLU A 66 19.98 17.33 -14.59
N LEU A 67 19.54 16.39 -13.76
CA LEU A 67 20.36 15.23 -13.37
C LEU A 67 20.75 14.37 -14.57
N LYS A 68 19.83 14.14 -15.51
CA LYS A 68 20.07 13.32 -16.69
C LYS A 68 20.92 14.02 -17.75
N GLU A 69 20.82 15.34 -17.86
CA GLU A 69 21.63 16.14 -18.78
C GLU A 69 23.11 16.21 -18.34
N ASN A 70 23.36 16.20 -17.03
CA ASN A 70 24.70 16.45 -16.48
C ASN A 70 25.48 15.18 -16.07
N ARG A 71 24.94 13.98 -16.29
CA ARG A 71 25.57 12.72 -15.87
C ARG A 71 26.34 12.03 -16.98
N ASP A 72 27.28 11.18 -16.59
CA ASP A 72 27.97 10.27 -17.51
C ASP A 72 27.08 9.04 -17.80
N GLU A 73 26.39 9.10 -18.93
CA GLU A 73 25.43 8.06 -19.33
C GLU A 73 26.08 6.68 -19.54
N ALA A 74 27.35 6.63 -19.95
CA ALA A 74 28.05 5.36 -20.15
C ALA A 74 28.33 4.67 -18.81
N LYS A 75 28.76 5.44 -17.79
CA LYS A 75 28.96 4.93 -16.43
C LYS A 75 27.66 4.48 -15.79
N VAL A 76 26.57 5.23 -15.99
CA VAL A 76 25.24 4.84 -15.48
C VAL A 76 24.82 3.51 -16.07
N LYS A 77 24.91 3.33 -17.40
CA LYS A 77 24.53 2.08 -18.05
C LYS A 77 25.35 0.90 -17.53
N ALA A 78 26.67 1.06 -17.43
CA ALA A 78 27.54 0.00 -16.90
C ALA A 78 27.18 -0.39 -15.45
N ALA A 79 26.87 0.59 -14.59
CA ALA A 79 26.45 0.32 -13.21
C ALA A 79 25.09 -0.41 -13.14
N LEU A 80 24.12 -0.01 -13.97
CA LEU A 80 22.80 -0.67 -14.04
C LEU A 80 22.87 -2.10 -14.63
N GLU A 81 23.76 -2.33 -15.60
CA GLU A 81 24.04 -3.66 -16.13
C GLU A 81 24.67 -4.57 -15.07
N ALA A 82 25.60 -4.05 -14.26
CA ALA A 82 26.19 -4.79 -13.15
C ALA A 82 25.13 -5.20 -12.12
N ILE A 83 24.17 -4.31 -11.80
CA ILE A 83 23.02 -4.62 -10.95
C ILE A 83 22.19 -5.75 -11.55
N THR A 84 21.79 -5.62 -12.83
CA THR A 84 20.99 -6.64 -13.52
C THR A 84 21.69 -8.01 -13.47
N LYS A 85 23.00 -8.04 -13.76
CA LYS A 85 23.80 -9.27 -13.71
C LYS A 85 23.90 -9.85 -12.30
N CYS A 86 24.11 -9.03 -11.28
CA CYS A 86 24.14 -9.48 -9.89
C CYS A 86 22.82 -10.13 -9.46
N VAL A 87 21.68 -9.57 -9.90
CA VAL A 87 20.36 -10.15 -9.62
C VAL A 87 20.16 -11.48 -10.37
N GLU A 88 20.63 -11.58 -11.62
CA GLU A 88 20.57 -12.79 -12.44
C GLU A 88 21.44 -13.92 -11.86
N THR A 89 22.72 -13.66 -11.59
CA THR A 89 23.67 -14.68 -11.13
C THR A 89 23.57 -14.96 -9.63
N LYS A 90 23.01 -14.01 -8.86
CA LYS A 90 23.00 -14.01 -7.38
C LYS A 90 24.40 -13.94 -6.77
N GLU A 91 25.38 -13.47 -7.53
CA GLU A 91 26.77 -13.27 -7.07
C GLU A 91 27.03 -11.79 -6.81
N GLY A 92 27.76 -11.50 -5.73
CA GLY A 92 28.09 -10.13 -5.32
C GLY A 92 27.09 -9.52 -4.33
N ASN A 93 27.24 -8.22 -4.07
CA ASN A 93 26.41 -7.48 -3.12
C ASN A 93 25.58 -6.42 -3.86
N LEU A 94 24.26 -6.57 -3.84
CA LEU A 94 23.33 -5.66 -4.53
C LEU A 94 23.37 -4.23 -3.96
N LEU A 95 23.58 -4.08 -2.65
CA LEU A 95 23.66 -2.76 -2.02
C LEU A 95 24.93 -2.02 -2.44
N GLU A 96 26.06 -2.72 -2.53
CA GLU A 96 27.32 -2.15 -3.02
C GLU A 96 27.14 -1.60 -4.45
N LEU A 97 26.57 -2.40 -5.35
CA LEU A 97 26.30 -1.98 -6.73
C LEU A 97 25.28 -0.84 -6.81
N ALA A 98 24.28 -0.81 -5.92
CA ALA A 98 23.32 0.29 -5.85
C ALA A 98 23.96 1.61 -5.37
N VAL A 99 24.93 1.54 -4.45
CA VAL A 99 25.71 2.70 -4.01
C VAL A 99 26.55 3.25 -5.17
N GLU A 100 27.22 2.38 -5.94
CA GLU A 100 27.98 2.78 -7.12
C GLU A 100 27.07 3.41 -8.19
N ALA A 101 25.91 2.80 -8.47
CA ALA A 101 24.91 3.36 -9.39
C ALA A 101 24.44 4.75 -8.94
N ALA A 102 24.17 4.95 -7.65
CA ALA A 102 23.79 6.25 -7.10
C ALA A 102 24.93 7.28 -7.21
N HIS A 103 26.18 6.86 -7.04
CA HIS A 103 27.37 7.70 -7.17
C HIS A 103 27.49 8.27 -8.59
N VAL A 104 27.22 7.46 -9.61
CA VAL A 104 27.21 7.87 -11.02
C VAL A 104 25.91 8.53 -11.48
N ARG A 105 25.01 8.89 -10.53
CA ARG A 105 23.72 9.56 -10.78
C ARG A 105 22.70 8.71 -11.54
N ALA A 106 22.67 7.41 -11.30
CA ALA A 106 21.48 6.61 -11.57
C ALA A 106 20.35 7.02 -10.60
N THR A 107 19.12 7.03 -11.10
CA THR A 107 17.93 7.35 -10.31
C THR A 107 17.40 6.13 -9.56
N LEU A 108 16.60 6.36 -8.52
CA LEU A 108 15.91 5.28 -7.79
C LEU A 108 15.09 4.38 -8.73
N GLY A 109 14.42 4.99 -9.71
CA GLY A 109 13.62 4.27 -10.70
C GLY A 109 14.46 3.38 -11.61
N GLU A 110 15.61 3.87 -12.08
CA GLU A 110 16.54 3.10 -12.92
C GLU A 110 17.16 1.92 -12.16
N ILE A 111 17.58 2.13 -10.91
CA ILE A 111 18.11 1.06 -10.05
C ILE A 111 17.04 0.00 -9.79
N SER A 112 15.82 0.42 -9.45
CA SER A 112 14.70 -0.51 -9.21
C SER A 112 14.34 -1.28 -10.49
N TYR A 113 14.39 -0.62 -11.65
CA TYR A 113 14.08 -1.23 -12.94
C TYR A 113 15.15 -2.25 -13.38
N ALA A 114 16.43 -2.00 -13.11
CA ALA A 114 17.51 -2.96 -13.36
C ALA A 114 17.27 -4.28 -12.60
N CYS A 115 16.84 -4.20 -11.34
CA CYS A 115 16.40 -5.38 -10.60
C CYS A 115 15.14 -6.03 -11.21
N GLU A 116 14.14 -5.21 -11.55
CA GLU A 116 12.85 -5.65 -12.09
C GLU A 116 12.99 -6.49 -13.37
N GLN A 117 14.01 -6.25 -14.21
CA GLN A 117 14.26 -7.05 -15.41
C GLN A 117 14.35 -8.55 -15.12
N ILE A 118 14.88 -8.94 -13.96
CA ILE A 118 15.09 -10.34 -13.59
C ILE A 118 14.01 -10.86 -12.66
N VAL A 119 13.62 -10.09 -11.63
CA VAL A 119 12.68 -10.56 -10.59
C VAL A 119 11.22 -10.20 -10.86
N GLY A 120 10.97 -9.32 -11.83
CA GLY A 120 9.64 -8.79 -12.13
C GLY A 120 9.02 -7.99 -10.97
N ARG A 121 7.71 -7.79 -11.05
CA ARG A 121 6.91 -7.15 -10.00
C ARG A 121 6.00 -8.17 -9.34
N TYR A 122 6.04 -8.24 -8.01
CA TYR A 122 5.17 -9.11 -7.25
C TYR A 122 3.70 -8.76 -7.49
N LYS A 123 2.88 -9.77 -7.79
CA LYS A 123 1.42 -9.66 -7.90
C LYS A 123 0.78 -10.38 -6.73
N ALA A 124 0.09 -9.65 -5.87
CA ALA A 124 -0.62 -10.24 -4.74
C ALA A 124 -1.83 -11.05 -5.21
N MET A 125 -2.02 -12.24 -4.65
CA MET A 125 -3.28 -12.98 -4.78
C MET A 125 -4.27 -12.46 -3.74
N ILE A 126 -5.38 -11.91 -4.21
CA ILE A 126 -6.45 -11.41 -3.34
C ILE A 126 -7.27 -12.60 -2.85
N ARG A 127 -7.38 -12.72 -1.52
CA ARG A 127 -8.32 -13.61 -0.86
C ARG A 127 -9.16 -12.76 0.07
N THR A 128 -10.46 -13.01 0.11
CA THR A 128 -11.40 -12.22 0.90
C THR A 128 -12.04 -13.12 1.96
N ILE A 129 -12.06 -12.64 3.19
CA ILE A 129 -12.81 -13.28 4.28
C ILE A 129 -14.31 -13.08 4.08
N SER A 130 -15.13 -14.04 4.51
CA SER A 130 -16.59 -13.96 4.38
C SER A 130 -17.27 -14.34 5.69
N GLY A 131 -18.44 -13.74 5.94
CA GLY A 131 -19.28 -14.04 7.10
C GLY A 131 -18.78 -13.54 8.46
N VAL A 132 -17.57 -12.99 8.55
CA VAL A 132 -16.96 -12.54 9.82
C VAL A 132 -17.68 -11.32 10.39
N TYR A 133 -17.88 -10.29 9.57
CA TYR A 133 -18.57 -9.06 9.98
C TYR A 133 -20.02 -9.35 10.39
N SER A 134 -20.77 -10.09 9.56
CA SER A 134 -22.17 -10.41 9.83
C SER A 134 -22.34 -11.30 11.07
N ALA A 135 -21.40 -12.21 11.33
CA ALA A 135 -21.43 -13.04 12.53
C ALA A 135 -21.22 -12.24 13.82
N GLU A 136 -20.46 -11.15 13.77
CA GLU A 136 -20.18 -10.28 14.92
C GLU A 136 -21.26 -9.18 15.08
N SER A 137 -21.89 -8.75 13.99
CA SER A 137 -22.89 -7.65 13.96
C SER A 137 -24.33 -8.05 14.34
N LYS A 138 -24.60 -9.32 14.69
CA LYS A 138 -25.93 -9.99 14.67
C LYS A 138 -27.16 -9.25 15.23
N ASN A 139 -26.97 -8.32 16.17
CA ASN A 139 -28.07 -7.59 16.81
C ASN A 139 -28.25 -6.15 16.33
N ASP A 140 -27.46 -5.70 15.36
CA ASP A 140 -27.60 -4.36 14.78
C ASP A 140 -28.85 -4.27 13.87
N SER A 141 -29.78 -3.37 14.23
CA SER A 141 -30.99 -3.09 13.47
C SER A 141 -30.71 -2.51 12.08
N ASN A 142 -29.65 -1.70 11.95
CA ASN A 142 -29.27 -1.10 10.67
C ASN A 142 -28.76 -2.17 9.70
N PHE A 143 -27.96 -3.11 10.21
CA PHE A 143 -27.47 -4.25 9.42
C PHE A 143 -28.64 -5.11 8.88
N LYS A 144 -29.61 -5.44 9.74
CA LYS A 144 -30.82 -6.19 9.31
C LYS A 144 -31.60 -5.45 8.22
N ARG A 145 -31.84 -4.15 8.43
CA ARG A 145 -32.52 -3.30 7.44
C ARG A 145 -31.77 -3.25 6.11
N ALA A 146 -30.44 -3.17 6.13
CA ALA A 146 -29.63 -3.19 4.92
C ALA A 146 -29.77 -4.52 4.15
N CYS A 147 -29.78 -5.66 4.85
CA CYS A 147 -30.01 -6.97 4.23
C CYS A 147 -31.40 -7.06 3.58
N GLU A 148 -32.44 -6.57 4.24
CA GLU A 148 -33.81 -6.55 3.68
C GLU A 148 -33.90 -5.69 2.41
N LEU A 149 -33.25 -4.52 2.40
CA LEU A 149 -33.21 -3.64 1.23
C LEU A 149 -32.46 -4.30 0.06
N ALA A 150 -31.34 -4.96 0.33
CA ALA A 150 -30.58 -5.70 -0.68
C ALA A 150 -31.39 -6.87 -1.27
N ALA A 151 -32.12 -7.61 -0.43
CA ALA A 151 -33.01 -8.69 -0.87
C ALA A 151 -34.13 -8.16 -1.78
N LYS A 152 -34.82 -7.09 -1.36
CA LYS A 152 -35.87 -6.43 -2.17
C LYS A 152 -35.34 -5.89 -3.51
N PHE A 153 -34.09 -5.46 -3.55
CA PHE A 153 -33.45 -5.01 -4.79
C PHE A 153 -33.15 -6.19 -5.73
N ALA A 154 -32.67 -7.31 -5.20
CA ALA A 154 -32.35 -8.50 -5.99
C ALA A 154 -33.57 -9.20 -6.60
N GLU A 155 -34.77 -8.97 -6.05
CA GLU A 155 -36.04 -9.49 -6.58
C GLU A 155 -36.62 -8.65 -7.74
N LYS A 156 -36.06 -7.48 -8.04
CA LYS A 156 -36.44 -6.62 -9.18
C LYS A 156 -35.51 -6.81 -10.37
#